data_AF-A0A5B6Z6P8-F1
#
_entry.id   AF-A0A5B6Z6P8-F1
#
_cell.length_a   1.000
_cell.length_b   1.000
_cell.length_c   1.000
_cell.angle_alpha   90.00
_cell.angle_beta   90.00
_cell.angle_gamma   90.00
#
_symmetry.space_group_name_H-M   'P 1'
#
loop_
_entity.id
_entity.type
_entity.pdbx_description
1 polymer ?
#
loop_
_entity_poly.entity_id
_entity_poly.type
_entity_poly.pdbx_seq_one_letter_code
_entity_poly.pdbx_strand_id
1 'polypeptide(L)'
;MRKMRTCHGKQLAIVDLTQCTRKAKTSKKEKQYKKSSSSSEELFGPLYKGIINLKHPRQIVVETLRRSGFPVSVSRPSLVINCDAVVIGSGSGGGVIAGVLANAGHKVLVIEKGKYCARTNLSLLEGPSLDQMYLGNGIVTTDDLGILVLAGSTVGGGSAINWSASIPTPHHVLKEWSEHYELELFDSQLYREAMDIVCEKMGVQSDTKNEGFNNMVLRKGCHELGYHVESVPQNAQSDHYCGWCGFGCKDGRKKGTSETWLVDLVNSGTLRHGI
;
A
#
# COMPACT_ATOMS: atom_id res chain seq x y z
N MET A 1 -7.71 9.85 46.69
CA MET A 1 -6.67 10.34 45.75
C MET A 1 -6.07 9.17 44.98
N ARG A 2 -6.49 8.94 43.73
CA ARG A 2 -5.73 8.13 42.75
C ARG A 2 -5.72 8.92 41.44
N LYS A 3 -4.59 9.57 41.16
CA LYS A 3 -4.36 10.28 39.88
C LYS A 3 -4.09 9.24 38.81
N MET A 4 -5.03 9.08 37.88
CA MET A 4 -4.80 8.51 36.55
C MET A 4 -3.69 9.32 35.88
N ARG A 5 -2.58 8.66 35.50
CA ARG A 5 -1.58 9.21 34.60
C ARG A 5 -2.02 8.92 33.17
N THR A 6 -2.24 9.99 32.41
CA THR A 6 -2.54 9.98 30.98
C THR A 6 -1.28 9.64 30.18
N CYS A 7 -1.39 8.72 29.22
CA CYS A 7 -0.29 8.33 28.34
C CYS A 7 -0.51 8.84 26.92
N HIS A 8 0.15 9.98 26.65
CA HIS A 8 0.71 10.53 25.41
C HIS A 8 0.40 9.82 24.07
N GLY A 9 -0.20 10.60 23.16
CA GLY A 9 -0.49 10.22 21.78
C GLY A 9 0.75 9.87 20.96
N LYS A 10 0.61 8.88 20.09
CA LYS A 10 1.62 8.36 19.17
C LYS A 10 1.19 8.74 17.75
N GLN A 11 2.14 9.17 16.91
CA GLN A 11 1.91 9.75 15.58
C GLN A 11 2.92 9.18 14.57
N LEU A 12 2.64 9.34 13.25
CA LEU A 12 3.12 8.55 12.10
C LEU A 12 3.90 9.34 11.01
N ALA A 13 4.88 8.69 10.37
CA ALA A 13 5.39 9.06 9.05
C ALA A 13 5.60 7.85 8.09
N ILE A 14 5.26 8.02 6.81
CA ILE A 14 5.78 7.24 5.68
C ILE A 14 6.85 8.09 5.00
N VAL A 15 8.06 7.57 4.90
CA VAL A 15 9.23 8.29 4.39
C VAL A 15 9.54 7.85 2.96
N ASP A 16 9.46 8.78 2.00
CA ASP A 16 9.83 8.59 0.59
C ASP A 16 11.29 9.01 0.36
N LEU A 17 12.10 8.08 -0.15
CA LEU A 17 13.55 8.23 -0.35
C LEU A 17 13.98 8.58 -1.80
N THR A 18 13.07 8.71 -2.76
CA THR A 18 13.47 8.85 -4.18
C THR A 18 14.31 10.10 -4.47
N GLN A 19 15.11 10.09 -5.55
CA GLN A 19 15.62 11.28 -6.25
C GLN A 19 14.74 11.59 -7.48
N CYS A 20 14.49 12.86 -7.80
CA CYS A 20 13.78 13.25 -9.01
C CYS A 20 14.12 14.71 -9.34
N THR A 21 14.90 14.90 -10.39
CA THR A 21 15.15 16.18 -11.04
C THR A 21 13.98 16.49 -11.98
N ARG A 22 13.21 17.53 -11.66
CA ARG A 22 12.49 18.39 -12.62
C ARG A 22 11.91 19.59 -11.87
N LYS A 23 12.19 20.80 -12.37
CA LYS A 23 11.82 22.09 -11.79
C LYS A 23 10.29 22.25 -11.74
N ALA A 24 9.73 22.32 -10.53
CA ALA A 24 8.36 22.79 -10.34
C ALA A 24 8.35 24.33 -10.23
N LYS A 25 7.58 24.99 -11.10
CA LYS A 25 7.30 26.42 -11.00
C LYS A 25 6.34 26.66 -9.84
N THR A 26 6.75 27.49 -8.89
CA THR A 26 5.95 27.96 -7.75
C THR A 26 4.84 28.90 -8.23
N SER A 27 3.59 28.60 -7.86
CA SER A 27 2.49 29.57 -7.92
C SER A 27 1.86 29.68 -6.54
N LYS A 28 1.87 30.91 -6.01
CA LYS A 28 1.30 31.30 -4.72
C LYS A 28 -0.23 31.14 -4.76
N LYS A 29 -0.80 30.51 -3.74
CA LYS A 29 -2.11 30.87 -3.18
C LYS A 29 -2.31 30.21 -1.83
N GLU A 30 -1.79 30.88 -0.81
CA GLU A 30 -2.30 30.77 0.56
C GLU A 30 -3.66 31.47 0.64
N LYS A 31 -4.54 30.93 1.51
CA LYS A 31 -5.89 31.40 1.90
C LYS A 31 -7.08 30.66 1.24
N GLN A 32 -7.40 29.48 1.75
CA GLN A 32 -8.78 29.07 2.08
C GLN A 32 -8.80 27.77 2.93
N TYR A 33 -8.37 27.88 4.19
CA TYR A 33 -8.53 26.81 5.17
C TYR A 33 -9.91 26.94 5.81
N LYS A 34 -10.86 26.05 5.45
CA LYS A 34 -11.94 25.51 6.32
C LYS A 34 -13.06 24.72 5.59
N LYS A 35 -12.93 24.36 4.31
CA LYS A 35 -13.90 23.50 3.59
C LYS A 35 -13.30 22.27 2.89
N SER A 36 -12.05 21.91 3.19
CA SER A 36 -11.12 21.26 2.24
C SER A 36 -10.67 19.82 2.53
N SER A 37 -11.26 19.10 3.50
CA SER A 37 -10.76 17.75 3.84
C SER A 37 -11.12 16.70 2.79
N SER A 38 -12.37 16.65 2.29
CA SER A 38 -12.75 15.66 1.26
C SER A 38 -12.09 15.97 -0.09
N SER A 39 -12.00 17.25 -0.48
CA SER A 39 -11.40 17.64 -1.76
C SER A 39 -9.90 17.37 -1.85
N SER A 40 -9.18 17.40 -0.72
CA SER A 40 -7.73 17.14 -0.69
C SER A 40 -7.42 15.65 -0.75
N GLU A 41 -8.23 14.81 -0.10
CA GLU A 41 -8.08 13.36 -0.15
C GLU A 41 -8.46 12.80 -1.52
N GLU A 42 -9.50 13.35 -2.15
CA GLU A 42 -9.84 13.04 -3.55
C GLU A 42 -8.69 13.41 -4.51
N LEU A 43 -8.05 14.56 -4.30
CA LEU A 43 -6.99 15.05 -5.18
C LEU A 43 -5.66 14.33 -4.95
N PHE A 44 -5.26 14.15 -3.69
CA PHE A 44 -3.93 13.68 -3.32
C PHE A 44 -3.89 12.22 -2.88
N GLY A 45 -5.04 11.55 -2.74
CA GLY A 45 -5.16 10.19 -2.20
C GLY A 45 -5.12 10.16 -0.67
N PRO A 46 -5.46 9.03 -0.03
CA PRO A 46 -5.69 8.95 1.42
C PRO A 46 -4.43 9.08 2.27
N LEU A 47 -3.25 8.83 1.70
CA LEU A 47 -1.99 8.84 2.44
C LEU A 47 -1.33 10.22 2.51
N TYR A 48 -1.85 11.21 1.80
CA TYR A 48 -1.16 12.49 1.58
C TYR A 48 -0.67 13.20 2.85
N LYS A 49 -1.37 13.03 3.97
CA LYS A 49 -1.00 13.62 5.28
C LYS A 49 0.17 12.90 5.95
N GLY A 50 0.37 11.62 5.63
CA GLY A 50 1.41 10.76 6.23
C GLY A 50 2.72 10.73 5.45
N ILE A 51 2.77 11.26 4.22
CA ILE A 51 3.98 11.23 3.40
C ILE A 51 4.96 12.32 3.82
N ILE A 52 6.20 11.92 4.11
CA ILE A 52 7.35 12.80 4.33
C ILE A 52 8.38 12.55 3.24
N ASN A 53 8.64 13.57 2.43
CA ASN A 53 9.63 13.52 1.37
C ASN A 53 10.99 13.99 1.89
N LEU A 54 12.00 13.10 1.91
CA LEU A 54 13.34 13.45 2.41
C LEU A 54 14.12 14.41 1.51
N LYS A 55 13.65 14.68 0.29
CA LYS A 55 14.24 15.73 -0.55
C LYS A 55 13.98 17.13 -0.02
N HIS A 56 12.96 17.32 0.82
CA HIS A 56 12.73 18.61 1.43
C HIS A 56 13.91 19.01 2.32
N PRO A 57 14.17 20.33 2.46
CA PRO A 57 15.19 20.82 3.39
C PRO A 57 15.10 20.13 4.75
N ARG A 58 16.26 19.74 5.29
CA ARG A 58 16.35 18.94 6.53
C ARG A 58 15.54 19.50 7.70
N GLN A 59 15.46 20.82 7.81
CA GLN A 59 14.64 21.50 8.83
C GLN A 59 13.15 21.18 8.68
N ILE A 60 12.62 21.22 7.46
CA ILE A 60 11.22 20.88 7.15
C ILE A 60 10.94 19.41 7.45
N VAL A 61 11.87 18.52 7.12
CA VAL A 61 11.77 17.08 7.44
C VAL A 61 11.72 16.86 8.96
N VAL A 62 12.65 17.47 9.70
CA VAL A 62 12.71 17.40 11.18
C VAL A 62 11.42 17.93 11.80
N GLU A 63 10.93 19.09 11.34
CA GLU A 63 9.70 19.70 11.85
C GLU A 63 8.48 18.84 11.55
N THR A 64 8.40 18.29 10.33
CA THR A 64 7.31 17.40 9.94
C THR A 64 7.30 16.13 10.79
N LEU A 65 8.46 15.48 10.98
CA LEU A 65 8.58 14.30 11.85
C LEU A 65 8.21 14.60 13.30
N ARG A 66 8.62 15.76 13.84
CA ARG A 66 8.25 16.18 15.20
C ARG A 66 6.75 16.49 15.32
N ARG A 67 6.16 17.13 14.32
CA ARG A 67 4.71 17.37 14.24
C ARG A 67 3.92 16.08 14.07
N SER A 68 4.55 15.07 13.48
CA SER A 68 4.13 13.67 13.46
C SER A 68 4.59 12.89 14.70
N GLY A 69 4.98 13.56 15.79
CA GLY A 69 5.17 12.97 17.13
C GLY A 69 6.34 12.01 17.27
N PHE A 70 7.28 12.00 16.32
CA PHE A 70 8.56 11.34 16.47
C PHE A 70 9.54 12.26 17.21
N PRO A 71 10.16 11.79 18.30
CA PRO A 71 11.35 12.43 18.83
C PRO A 71 12.46 12.36 17.77
N VAL A 72 13.02 13.52 17.43
CA VAL A 72 14.07 13.64 16.41
C VAL A 72 15.25 14.41 16.96
N SER A 73 16.41 13.76 16.93
CA SER A 73 17.71 14.33 17.27
C SER A 73 18.53 14.55 16.00
N VAL A 74 19.15 15.72 15.91
CA VAL A 74 19.99 16.09 14.75
C VAL A 74 21.44 15.88 15.14
N SER A 75 22.05 14.82 14.62
CA SER A 75 23.50 14.65 14.61
C SER A 75 24.02 15.04 13.22
N ARG A 76 25.25 15.55 13.09
CA ARG A 76 25.84 15.74 11.76
C ARG A 76 26.78 14.55 11.51
N PRO A 77 26.61 13.77 10.42
CA PRO A 77 25.71 13.99 9.28
C PRO A 77 24.29 13.37 9.40
N SER A 78 23.96 12.60 10.44
CA SER A 78 22.76 11.73 10.50
C SER A 78 21.54 12.28 11.26
N LEU A 79 20.34 11.94 10.80
CA LEU A 79 19.10 12.18 11.55
C LEU A 79 18.79 10.95 12.40
N VAL A 80 18.56 11.13 13.70
CA VAL A 80 18.13 10.04 14.59
C VAL A 80 16.64 10.25 14.91
N ILE A 81 15.82 9.27 14.53
CA ILE A 81 14.37 9.27 14.74
C ILE A 81 14.03 8.14 15.70
N ASN A 82 13.39 8.45 16.83
CA ASN A 82 12.97 7.42 17.78
C ASN A 82 11.56 6.93 17.45
N CYS A 83 11.40 5.63 17.30
CA CYS A 83 10.13 4.96 17.01
C CYS A 83 10.08 3.60 17.72
N ASP A 84 8.90 3.00 17.80
CA ASP A 84 8.71 1.68 18.39
C ASP A 84 9.04 0.58 17.36
N ALA A 85 8.81 0.84 16.06
CA ALA A 85 9.12 -0.07 14.96
C ALA A 85 9.45 0.69 13.67
N VAL A 86 10.36 0.12 12.87
CA VAL A 86 10.65 0.56 11.49
C VAL A 86 10.24 -0.56 10.53
N VAL A 87 9.46 -0.21 9.52
CA VAL A 87 9.08 -1.12 8.43
C VAL A 87 9.75 -0.65 7.15
N ILE A 88 10.52 -1.52 6.51
CA ILE A 88 11.20 -1.22 5.24
C ILE A 88 10.38 -1.83 4.11
N GLY A 89 9.88 -0.96 3.22
CA GLY A 89 8.96 -1.31 2.14
C GLY A 89 7.50 -1.21 2.58
N SER A 90 6.67 -0.63 1.71
CA SER A 90 5.24 -0.37 1.96
C SER A 90 4.32 -1.30 1.17
N GLY A 91 4.86 -2.39 0.61
CA GLY A 91 4.11 -3.41 -0.15
C GLY A 91 3.15 -4.24 0.68
N SER A 92 2.63 -5.36 0.13
CA SER A 92 1.59 -6.19 0.77
C SER A 92 1.90 -6.57 2.22
N GLY A 93 3.10 -7.09 2.50
CA GLY A 93 3.49 -7.42 3.88
C GLY A 93 3.75 -6.17 4.75
N GLY A 94 4.53 -5.23 4.24
CA GLY A 94 4.96 -4.02 4.97
C GLY A 94 3.79 -3.11 5.35
N GLY A 95 2.84 -2.90 4.44
CA GLY A 95 1.63 -2.13 4.72
C GLY A 95 0.78 -2.77 5.80
N VAL A 96 0.55 -4.09 5.73
CA VAL A 96 -0.24 -4.85 6.73
C VAL A 96 0.38 -4.70 8.12
N ILE A 97 1.66 -5.06 8.28
CA ILE A 97 2.31 -5.01 9.60
C ILE A 97 2.36 -3.58 10.16
N ALA A 98 2.58 -2.58 9.29
CA ALA A 98 2.58 -1.18 9.72
C ALA A 98 1.22 -0.76 10.28
N GLY A 99 0.13 -1.03 9.55
CA GLY A 99 -1.23 -0.71 10.00
C GLY A 99 -1.60 -1.46 11.30
N VAL A 100 -1.27 -2.74 11.39
CA VAL A 100 -1.53 -3.56 12.60
C VAL A 100 -0.80 -3.00 13.83
N LEU A 101 0.51 -2.75 13.73
CA LEU A 101 1.30 -2.19 14.83
C LEU A 101 0.82 -0.78 15.22
N ALA A 102 0.43 0.04 14.24
CA ALA A 102 -0.07 1.38 14.51
C ALA A 102 -1.43 1.36 15.22
N ASN A 103 -2.35 0.48 14.82
CA ASN A 103 -3.64 0.30 15.50
C ASN A 103 -3.47 -0.24 16.94
N ALA A 104 -2.45 -1.07 17.18
CA ALA A 104 -2.03 -1.48 18.52
C ALA A 104 -1.39 -0.33 19.34
N GLY A 105 -1.20 0.84 18.74
CA GLY A 105 -0.65 2.02 19.38
C GLY A 105 0.86 2.00 19.45
N HIS A 106 1.57 1.51 18.44
CA HIS A 106 3.02 1.69 18.29
C HIS A 106 3.35 2.90 17.40
N LYS A 107 4.46 3.59 17.69
CA LYS A 107 5.06 4.58 16.78
C LYS A 107 5.78 3.86 15.65
N VAL A 108 5.15 3.75 14.50
CA VAL A 108 5.70 3.03 13.35
C VAL A 108 6.24 4.03 12.33
N LEU A 109 7.46 3.80 11.84
CA LEU A 109 8.02 4.51 10.70
C LEU A 109 8.08 3.56 9.50
N VAL A 110 7.44 3.93 8.38
CA VAL A 110 7.56 3.16 7.13
C VAL A 110 8.55 3.86 6.22
N ILE A 111 9.52 3.13 5.68
CA ILE A 111 10.51 3.65 4.73
C ILE A 111 10.26 3.00 3.38
N GLU A 112 9.92 3.82 2.38
CA GLU A 112 9.67 3.39 1.02
C GLU A 112 10.71 4.00 0.07
N LYS A 113 11.28 3.15 -0.78
CA LYS A 113 12.22 3.59 -1.82
C LYS A 113 11.48 4.32 -2.92
N GLY A 114 10.29 3.85 -3.30
CA GLY A 114 9.46 4.37 -4.38
C GLY A 114 8.68 5.65 -4.06
N LYS A 115 8.11 6.25 -5.10
CA LYS A 115 7.32 7.49 -4.97
C LYS A 115 5.90 7.22 -4.46
N TYR A 116 5.34 8.17 -3.71
CA TYR A 116 3.89 8.24 -3.58
C TYR A 116 3.25 8.85 -4.84
N CYS A 117 2.52 8.05 -5.59
CA CYS A 117 1.75 8.50 -6.74
C CYS A 117 0.30 8.79 -6.33
N ALA A 118 -0.03 10.06 -6.09
CA ALA A 118 -1.41 10.49 -5.88
C ALA A 118 -2.29 10.09 -7.06
N ARG A 119 -3.58 9.81 -6.81
CA ARG A 119 -4.56 9.36 -7.82
C ARG A 119 -4.60 10.28 -9.04
N THR A 120 -4.53 11.59 -8.84
CA THR A 120 -4.52 12.60 -9.92
C THR A 120 -3.22 12.66 -10.72
N ASN A 121 -2.12 12.15 -10.16
CA ASN A 121 -0.80 12.14 -10.79
C ASN A 121 -0.49 10.84 -11.53
N LEU A 122 -1.39 9.85 -11.49
CA LEU A 122 -1.23 8.60 -12.24
C LEU A 122 -1.33 8.89 -13.74
N SER A 123 -0.28 8.52 -14.48
CA SER A 123 -0.27 8.70 -15.93
C SER A 123 -1.23 7.76 -16.64
N LEU A 124 -1.39 6.53 -16.12
CA LEU A 124 -2.13 5.42 -16.75
C LEU A 124 -1.62 5.00 -18.14
N LEU A 125 -0.58 5.65 -18.66
CA LEU A 125 0.13 5.23 -19.86
C LEU A 125 1.25 4.29 -19.44
N GLU A 126 1.43 3.20 -20.20
CA GLU A 126 2.37 2.13 -19.90
C GLU A 126 3.79 2.66 -19.62
N GLY A 127 4.42 3.32 -20.59
CA GLY A 127 5.80 3.80 -20.46
C GLY A 127 6.05 4.68 -19.22
N PRO A 128 5.30 5.79 -19.03
CA PRO A 128 5.44 6.62 -17.84
C PRO A 128 5.13 5.89 -16.53
N SER A 129 4.20 4.93 -16.53
CA SER A 129 3.83 4.19 -15.33
C SER A 129 4.91 3.17 -14.95
N LEU A 130 5.54 2.52 -15.93
CA LEU A 130 6.71 1.67 -15.72
C LEU A 130 7.87 2.48 -15.14
N ASP A 131 8.20 3.64 -15.72
CA ASP A 131 9.26 4.53 -15.20
C ASP A 131 9.00 5.01 -13.76
N GLN A 132 7.75 5.31 -13.42
CA GLN A 132 7.43 5.94 -12.13
C GLN A 132 7.15 4.93 -11.00
N MET A 133 6.60 3.76 -11.32
CA MET A 133 6.00 2.85 -10.34
C MET A 133 6.62 1.46 -10.33
N TYR A 134 7.47 1.09 -11.30
CA TYR A 134 8.12 -0.21 -11.35
C TYR A 134 9.60 -0.09 -11.05
N LEU A 135 10.14 -1.09 -10.34
CA LEU A 135 11.57 -1.22 -10.12
C LEU A 135 12.27 -1.43 -11.46
N GLY A 136 13.41 -0.76 -11.66
CA GLY A 136 14.18 -0.87 -12.91
C GLY A 136 13.40 -0.44 -14.15
N ASN A 137 12.38 0.42 -13.99
CA ASN A 137 11.49 0.84 -15.07
C ASN A 137 10.76 -0.34 -15.75
N GLY A 138 10.52 -1.42 -15.00
CA GLY A 138 9.94 -2.66 -15.52
C GLY A 138 10.95 -3.66 -16.09
N ILE A 139 12.26 -3.37 -15.99
CA ILE A 139 13.32 -4.22 -16.53
C ILE A 139 14.31 -4.57 -15.41
N VAL A 140 13.92 -5.52 -14.56
CA VAL A 140 14.82 -6.16 -13.60
C VAL A 140 15.00 -7.60 -14.06
N THR A 141 16.23 -8.01 -14.34
CA THR A 141 16.53 -9.33 -14.90
C THR A 141 17.52 -10.08 -14.03
N THR A 142 17.56 -11.41 -14.19
CA THR A 142 18.72 -12.21 -13.77
C THR A 142 19.96 -11.85 -14.59
N ASP A 143 21.15 -12.14 -14.08
CA ASP A 143 22.42 -11.79 -14.74
C ASP A 143 22.54 -12.41 -16.15
N ASP A 144 21.90 -13.56 -16.37
CA ASP A 144 21.82 -14.26 -17.66
C ASP A 144 20.63 -13.85 -18.54
N LEU A 145 19.81 -12.91 -18.07
CA LEU A 145 18.58 -12.43 -18.72
C LEU A 145 17.48 -13.48 -18.92
N GLY A 146 17.59 -14.66 -18.30
CA GLY A 146 16.62 -15.74 -18.44
C GLY A 146 15.27 -15.45 -17.76
N ILE A 147 15.26 -14.60 -16.73
CA ILE A 147 14.06 -14.23 -15.98
C ILE A 147 13.94 -12.71 -15.92
N LEU A 148 12.75 -12.20 -16.22
CA LEU A 148 12.34 -10.82 -16.01
C LEU A 148 11.42 -10.75 -14.78
N VAL A 149 11.77 -9.88 -13.82
CA VAL A 149 11.01 -9.64 -12.59
C VAL A 149 10.33 -8.28 -12.67
N LEU A 150 9.01 -8.26 -12.62
CA LEU A 150 8.21 -7.05 -12.48
C LEU A 150 7.90 -6.81 -11.00
N ALA A 151 8.56 -5.82 -10.39
CA ALA A 151 8.34 -5.45 -9.00
C ALA A 151 7.90 -3.99 -8.88
N GLY A 152 6.96 -3.70 -7.97
CA GLY A 152 6.54 -2.33 -7.70
C GLY A 152 7.61 -1.55 -6.93
N SER A 153 7.86 -0.30 -7.35
CA SER A 153 8.72 0.69 -6.70
C SER A 153 7.94 1.99 -6.48
N THR A 154 6.86 1.90 -5.71
CA THR A 154 5.94 2.98 -5.35
C THR A 154 5.37 2.71 -3.96
N VAL A 155 4.81 3.72 -3.29
CA VAL A 155 4.07 3.49 -2.03
C VAL A 155 2.92 2.52 -2.26
N GLY A 156 2.87 1.44 -1.48
CA GLY A 156 1.98 0.30 -1.69
C GLY A 156 2.63 -0.86 -2.45
N GLY A 157 3.83 -0.68 -2.99
CA GLY A 157 4.64 -1.70 -3.68
C GLY A 157 3.87 -2.45 -4.78
N GLY A 158 4.03 -3.78 -4.82
CA GLY A 158 3.31 -4.64 -5.77
C GLY A 158 1.78 -4.54 -5.65
N SER A 159 1.22 -4.28 -4.46
CA SER A 159 -0.23 -4.15 -4.29
C SER A 159 -0.82 -2.94 -5.04
N ALA A 160 -0.01 -1.89 -5.26
CA ALA A 160 -0.41 -0.72 -6.02
C ALA A 160 -0.49 -1.00 -7.54
N ILE A 161 0.39 -1.86 -8.07
CA ILE A 161 0.56 -2.10 -9.51
C ILE A 161 0.09 -3.48 -10.00
N ASN A 162 -0.40 -4.37 -9.13
CA ASN A 162 -0.92 -5.66 -9.56
C ASN A 162 -2.31 -5.58 -10.22
N TRP A 163 -2.79 -6.71 -10.73
CA TRP A 163 -4.07 -6.82 -11.43
C TRP A 163 -5.25 -7.23 -10.54
N SER A 164 -5.23 -6.87 -9.25
CA SER A 164 -6.32 -7.11 -8.27
C SER A 164 -6.63 -8.56 -7.88
N ALA A 165 -6.14 -9.55 -8.64
CA ALA A 165 -6.28 -10.96 -8.31
C ALA A 165 -5.83 -11.25 -6.86
N SER A 166 -6.74 -11.84 -6.09
CA SER A 166 -6.62 -12.06 -4.64
C SER A 166 -7.09 -13.47 -4.32
N ILE A 167 -6.23 -14.44 -4.60
CA ILE A 167 -6.55 -15.87 -4.50
C ILE A 167 -6.17 -16.35 -3.09
N PRO A 168 -7.11 -16.91 -2.30
CA PRO A 168 -6.75 -17.59 -1.05
C PRO A 168 -5.72 -18.68 -1.32
N THR A 169 -4.78 -18.88 -0.40
CA THR A 169 -3.75 -19.90 -0.58
C THR A 169 -4.40 -21.27 -0.80
N PRO A 170 -4.15 -21.94 -1.94
CA PRO A 170 -4.82 -23.19 -2.26
C PRO A 170 -4.53 -24.27 -1.21
N HIS A 171 -5.52 -25.12 -0.91
CA HIS A 171 -5.40 -26.16 0.11
C HIS A 171 -4.20 -27.09 -0.11
N HIS A 172 -3.92 -27.46 -1.37
CA HIS A 172 -2.77 -28.31 -1.67
C HIS A 172 -1.42 -27.64 -1.35
N VAL A 173 -1.32 -26.32 -1.53
CA VAL A 173 -0.13 -25.54 -1.18
C VAL A 173 0.03 -25.44 0.34
N LEU A 174 -1.06 -25.21 1.08
CA LEU A 174 -1.04 -25.19 2.54
C LEU A 174 -0.57 -26.53 3.10
N LYS A 175 -1.11 -27.63 2.56
CA LYS A 175 -0.72 -29.00 2.93
C LYS A 175 0.75 -29.28 2.62
N GLU A 176 1.22 -28.86 1.44
CA GLU A 176 2.64 -28.99 1.07
C GLU A 176 3.53 -28.24 2.07
N TRP A 177 3.20 -26.98 2.40
CA TRP A 177 3.96 -26.17 3.35
C TRP A 177 3.98 -26.75 4.76
N SER A 178 2.84 -27.23 5.26
CA SER A 178 2.76 -27.79 6.61
C SER A 178 3.43 -29.16 6.71
N GLU A 179 3.15 -30.08 5.79
CA GLU A 179 3.58 -31.48 5.89
C GLU A 179 4.99 -31.72 5.36
N HIS A 180 5.38 -31.09 4.25
CA HIS A 180 6.69 -31.34 3.63
C HIS A 180 7.79 -30.41 4.11
N TYR A 181 7.43 -29.19 4.51
CA TYR A 181 8.40 -28.18 4.98
C TYR A 181 8.28 -27.89 6.48
N GLU A 182 7.45 -28.65 7.20
CA GLU A 182 7.29 -28.56 8.66
C GLU A 182 6.85 -27.17 9.15
N LEU A 183 6.12 -26.42 8.31
CA LEU A 183 5.61 -25.09 8.62
C LEU A 183 4.18 -25.18 9.19
N GLU A 184 4.05 -25.73 10.41
CA GLU A 184 2.77 -26.01 11.10
C GLU A 184 1.80 -24.81 11.13
N LEU A 185 2.33 -23.58 11.09
CA LEU A 185 1.53 -22.36 11.03
C LEU A 185 0.49 -22.41 9.90
N PHE A 186 0.82 -22.97 8.74
CA PHE A 186 -0.06 -22.96 7.56
C PHE A 186 -1.24 -23.94 7.63
N ASP A 187 -1.22 -24.90 8.55
CA ASP A 187 -2.39 -25.76 8.86
C ASP A 187 -3.19 -25.25 10.08
N SER A 188 -2.64 -24.25 10.78
CA SER A 188 -3.23 -23.73 12.01
C SER A 188 -4.51 -22.91 11.79
N GLN A 189 -5.32 -22.83 12.84
CA GLN A 189 -6.48 -21.95 12.89
C GLN A 189 -6.09 -20.47 12.77
N LEU A 190 -4.91 -20.08 13.29
CA LEU A 190 -4.40 -18.71 13.22
C LEU A 190 -4.20 -18.23 11.78
N TYR A 191 -3.72 -19.11 10.90
CA TYR A 191 -3.53 -18.75 9.48
C TYR A 191 -4.87 -18.56 8.76
N ARG A 192 -5.84 -19.44 9.03
CA ARG A 192 -7.20 -19.32 8.47
C ARG A 192 -7.85 -18.00 8.87
N GLU A 193 -7.82 -17.66 10.16
CA GLU A 193 -8.34 -16.39 10.67
C GLU A 193 -7.61 -15.18 10.07
N ALA A 194 -6.27 -15.26 9.93
CA ALA A 194 -5.50 -14.19 9.30
C ALA A 194 -5.89 -13.99 7.82
N MET A 195 -6.13 -15.07 7.08
CA MET A 195 -6.60 -15.01 5.70
C MET A 195 -7.97 -14.33 5.61
N ASP A 196 -8.92 -14.73 6.47
CA ASP A 196 -10.26 -14.15 6.51
C ASP A 196 -10.22 -12.64 6.80
N ILE A 197 -9.44 -12.21 7.80
CA ILE A 197 -9.26 -10.79 8.15
C ILE A 197 -8.68 -9.99 6.98
N VAL A 198 -7.67 -10.54 6.29
CA VAL A 198 -7.02 -9.89 5.15
C VAL A 198 -7.99 -9.76 3.98
N CYS A 199 -8.69 -10.85 3.63
CA CYS A 199 -9.67 -10.89 2.55
C CYS A 199 -10.84 -9.93 2.81
N GLU A 200 -11.37 -9.91 4.04
CA GLU A 200 -12.46 -9.01 4.44
C GLU A 200 -12.03 -7.54 4.32
N LYS A 201 -10.87 -7.17 4.88
CA LYS A 201 -10.39 -5.78 4.84
C LYS A 201 -10.10 -5.31 3.40
N MET A 202 -9.55 -6.20 2.57
CA MET A 202 -9.33 -5.96 1.15
C MET A 202 -10.63 -6.00 0.33
N GLY A 203 -11.76 -6.44 0.91
CA GLY A 203 -13.03 -6.59 0.22
C GLY A 203 -12.92 -7.54 -0.97
N VAL A 204 -12.22 -8.66 -0.80
CA VAL A 204 -12.06 -9.69 -1.83
C VAL A 204 -13.43 -10.29 -2.16
N GLN A 205 -13.75 -10.37 -3.45
CA GLN A 205 -15.04 -10.87 -3.94
C GLN A 205 -14.88 -11.55 -5.32
N SER A 206 -15.84 -12.39 -5.71
CA SER A 206 -15.84 -13.13 -6.99
C SER A 206 -17.06 -12.82 -7.88
N ASP A 207 -17.87 -11.84 -7.50
CA ASP A 207 -19.12 -11.38 -8.13
C ASP A 207 -18.90 -10.44 -9.32
N THR A 208 -17.81 -10.61 -10.08
CA THR A 208 -17.54 -9.77 -11.25
C THR A 208 -18.60 -9.98 -12.31
N LYS A 209 -19.39 -8.94 -12.58
CA LYS A 209 -20.56 -9.02 -13.49
C LYS A 209 -20.19 -8.97 -14.97
N ASN A 210 -19.05 -8.36 -15.28
CA ASN A 210 -18.61 -8.10 -16.64
C ASN A 210 -17.31 -8.84 -16.93
N GLU A 211 -17.32 -9.70 -17.94
CA GLU A 211 -16.12 -10.29 -18.49
C GLU A 211 -15.79 -9.68 -19.85
N GLY A 212 -14.50 -9.62 -20.19
CA GLY A 212 -14.06 -9.25 -21.53
C GLY A 212 -14.30 -10.37 -22.53
N PHE A 213 -14.46 -10.02 -23.81
CA PHE A 213 -14.70 -10.97 -24.91
C PHE A 213 -13.67 -12.12 -24.94
N ASN A 214 -12.39 -11.81 -24.73
CA ASN A 214 -11.32 -12.82 -24.73
C ASN A 214 -11.50 -13.85 -23.61
N ASN A 215 -11.91 -13.42 -22.41
CA ASN A 215 -12.17 -14.32 -21.29
C ASN A 215 -13.42 -15.18 -21.54
N MET A 216 -14.46 -14.60 -22.15
CA MET A 216 -15.67 -15.33 -22.56
C MET A 216 -15.34 -16.46 -23.54
N VAL A 217 -14.55 -16.17 -24.57
CA VAL A 217 -14.14 -17.16 -25.58
C VAL A 217 -13.27 -18.25 -24.95
N LEU A 218 -12.31 -17.88 -24.09
CA LEU A 218 -11.47 -18.85 -23.37
C LEU A 218 -12.30 -19.77 -22.47
N ARG A 219 -13.20 -19.19 -21.66
CA ARG A 219 -14.10 -19.95 -20.78
C ARG A 219 -14.98 -20.92 -21.58
N LYS A 220 -15.54 -20.46 -22.71
CA LYS A 220 -16.31 -21.33 -23.60
C LYS A 220 -15.45 -22.51 -24.08
N GLY A 221 -14.25 -22.25 -24.58
CA GLY A 221 -13.33 -23.31 -25.02
C GLY A 221 -12.98 -24.29 -23.90
N CYS A 222 -12.75 -23.81 -22.68
CA CYS A 222 -12.52 -24.66 -21.52
C CYS A 222 -13.72 -25.56 -21.22
N HIS A 223 -14.95 -25.04 -21.25
CA HIS A 223 -16.16 -25.83 -21.03
C HIS A 223 -16.35 -26.92 -22.09
N GLU A 224 -16.15 -26.59 -23.37
CA GLU A 224 -16.28 -27.56 -24.48
C GLU A 224 -15.26 -28.71 -24.37
N LEU A 225 -14.08 -28.44 -23.77
CA LEU A 225 -13.02 -29.42 -23.55
C LEU A 225 -13.12 -30.13 -22.19
N GLY A 226 -14.14 -29.80 -21.37
CA GLY A 226 -14.31 -30.37 -20.03
C GLY A 226 -13.30 -29.88 -18.98
N TYR A 227 -12.63 -28.75 -19.22
CA TYR A 227 -11.74 -28.13 -18.24
C TYR A 227 -12.52 -27.33 -17.18
N HIS A 228 -12.01 -27.38 -15.96
CA HIS A 228 -12.52 -26.60 -14.84
C HIS A 228 -12.23 -25.10 -15.02
N VAL A 229 -13.22 -24.25 -14.75
CA VAL A 229 -13.11 -22.79 -14.83
C VAL A 229 -13.77 -22.14 -13.63
N GLU A 230 -13.07 -21.18 -13.04
CA GLU A 230 -13.58 -20.34 -11.95
C GLU A 230 -13.31 -18.86 -12.22
N SER A 231 -14.13 -17.99 -11.60
CA SER A 231 -13.85 -16.57 -11.53
C SER A 231 -12.70 -16.30 -10.57
N VAL A 232 -11.71 -15.52 -11.00
CA VAL A 232 -10.60 -15.09 -10.14
C VAL A 232 -11.12 -14.06 -9.12
N PRO A 233 -11.00 -14.30 -7.80
CA PRO A 233 -11.41 -13.32 -6.80
C PRO A 233 -10.56 -12.05 -6.88
N GLN A 234 -11.17 -10.89 -6.68
CA GLN A 234 -10.56 -9.58 -6.84
C GLN A 234 -10.80 -8.69 -5.62
N ASN A 235 -9.79 -7.90 -5.23
CA ASN A 235 -9.89 -6.88 -4.16
C ASN A 235 -10.42 -5.53 -4.67
N ALA A 236 -11.48 -5.56 -5.47
CA ALA A 236 -12.17 -4.39 -5.99
C ALA A 236 -13.67 -4.65 -6.03
N GLN A 237 -14.49 -3.60 -6.12
CA GLN A 237 -15.94 -3.74 -6.27
C GLN A 237 -16.32 -4.48 -7.57
N SER A 238 -17.46 -5.17 -7.57
CA SER A 238 -17.92 -6.02 -8.69
C SER A 238 -18.09 -5.31 -10.04
N ASP A 239 -18.27 -3.98 -10.01
CA ASP A 239 -18.44 -3.11 -11.18
C ASP A 239 -17.14 -2.40 -11.59
N HIS A 240 -16.00 -2.76 -10.97
CA HIS A 240 -14.71 -2.16 -11.27
C HIS A 240 -14.15 -2.67 -12.60
N TYR A 241 -14.26 -1.85 -13.65
CA TYR A 241 -13.78 -2.15 -14.99
C TYR A 241 -13.03 -0.96 -15.59
N CYS A 242 -11.81 -0.70 -15.11
CA CYS A 242 -11.05 0.49 -15.53
C CYS A 242 -9.98 0.21 -16.60
N GLY A 243 -9.43 -1.01 -16.67
CA GLY A 243 -8.36 -1.37 -17.63
C GLY A 243 -6.94 -0.92 -17.25
N TRP A 244 -6.77 -0.18 -16.15
CA TRP A 244 -5.49 0.45 -15.79
C TRP A 244 -4.86 -0.09 -14.51
N CYS A 245 -5.39 -1.15 -13.89
CA CYS A 245 -4.95 -1.64 -12.57
C CYS A 245 -3.43 -1.88 -12.46
N GLY A 246 -2.78 -2.25 -13.58
CA GLY A 246 -1.33 -2.41 -13.71
C GLY A 246 -0.52 -1.12 -13.50
N PHE A 247 -1.17 0.03 -13.65
CA PHE A 247 -0.56 1.36 -13.68
C PHE A 247 -1.10 2.25 -12.54
N GLY A 248 -1.64 1.62 -11.49
CA GLY A 248 -2.31 2.26 -10.37
C GLY A 248 -3.84 2.33 -10.53
N CYS A 249 -4.53 2.67 -9.45
CA CYS A 249 -5.99 2.76 -9.44
C CYS A 249 -6.43 4.21 -9.22
N LYS A 250 -6.82 4.90 -10.29
CA LYS A 250 -7.24 6.31 -10.24
C LYS A 250 -8.48 6.53 -9.37
N ASP A 251 -9.40 5.56 -9.34
CA ASP A 251 -10.64 5.65 -8.57
C ASP A 251 -10.45 5.21 -7.10
N GLY A 252 -9.29 4.68 -6.73
CA GLY A 252 -9.03 4.14 -5.38
C GLY A 252 -9.86 2.91 -5.00
N ARG A 253 -10.53 2.27 -5.96
CA ARG A 253 -11.45 1.14 -5.71
C ARG A 253 -10.74 -0.21 -5.60
N LYS A 254 -9.52 -0.35 -6.13
CA LYS A 254 -8.65 -1.51 -5.90
C LYS A 254 -7.97 -1.37 -4.54
N LYS A 255 -8.38 -2.20 -3.58
CA LYS A 255 -8.00 -2.11 -2.16
C LYS A 255 -6.64 -2.75 -1.88
N GLY A 256 -5.57 -2.13 -2.40
CA GLY A 256 -4.19 -2.44 -2.01
C GLY A 256 -3.85 -1.87 -0.63
N THR A 257 -2.62 -2.04 -0.18
CA THR A 257 -2.17 -1.54 1.15
C THR A 257 -2.29 -0.02 1.27
N SER A 258 -2.13 0.72 0.17
CA SER A 258 -2.27 2.19 0.11
C SER A 258 -3.69 2.69 0.34
N GLU A 259 -4.68 1.82 0.22
CA GLU A 259 -6.12 2.11 0.38
C GLU A 259 -6.71 1.39 1.62
N THR A 260 -5.86 0.68 2.39
CA THR A 260 -6.27 -0.13 3.55
C THR A 260 -5.33 0.12 4.74
N TRP A 261 -4.35 -0.75 5.00
CA TRP A 261 -3.52 -0.69 6.21
C TRP A 261 -2.61 0.54 6.30
N LEU A 262 -2.14 1.09 5.18
CA LEU A 262 -1.41 2.36 5.23
C LEU A 262 -2.34 3.53 5.56
N VAL A 263 -3.64 3.41 5.27
CA VAL A 263 -4.66 4.39 5.69
C VAL A 263 -4.91 4.26 7.20
N ASP A 264 -5.04 3.04 7.73
CA ASP A 264 -5.10 2.79 9.18
C ASP A 264 -3.90 3.40 9.89
N LEU A 265 -2.70 3.14 9.37
CA LEU A 265 -1.46 3.71 9.83
C LEU A 265 -1.62 5.23 9.94
N VAL A 266 -2.03 5.93 8.87
CA VAL A 266 -2.23 7.40 8.84
C VAL A 266 -3.31 7.89 9.80
N ASN A 267 -4.38 7.13 9.96
CA ASN A 267 -5.55 7.52 10.76
C ASN A 267 -5.43 7.16 12.24
N SER A 268 -4.57 6.22 12.62
CA SER A 268 -4.35 5.77 14.00
C SER A 268 -4.00 6.92 14.96
N GLY A 269 -3.45 8.03 14.44
CA GLY A 269 -3.17 9.26 15.19
C GLY A 269 -4.31 10.28 15.25
N THR A 270 -5.38 10.13 14.45
CA THR A 270 -6.51 11.07 14.34
C THR A 270 -7.73 10.64 15.17
N LEU A 271 -7.87 9.34 15.49
CA LEU A 271 -9.12 8.74 15.99
C LEU A 271 -9.20 8.51 17.52
N ARG A 272 -8.47 9.28 18.36
CA ARG A 272 -8.61 9.16 19.83
C ARG A 272 -9.04 10.46 20.52
N HIS A 273 -10.04 11.16 19.96
CA HIS A 273 -10.81 12.18 20.67
C HIS A 273 -12.29 11.78 20.63
N GLY A 274 -12.78 11.20 21.73
CA GLY A 274 -14.17 10.80 21.93
C GLY A 274 -14.37 9.29 21.95
N ILE A 275 -14.32 8.69 23.14
CA ILE A 275 -15.47 8.27 23.96
C ILE A 275 -14.99 8.29 25.42
#